data_AF-A0A963NM32-F1
#
_entry.id   AF-A0A963NM32-F1
#
_cell.length_a   1.000
_cell.length_b   1.000
_cell.length_c   1.000
_cell.angle_alpha   90.00
_cell.angle_beta   90.00
_cell.angle_gamma   90.00
#
_symmetry.space_group_name_H-M   'P 1'
#
loop_
_entity.id
_entity.type
_entity.pdbx_description
1 polymer ?
#
loop_
_entity_poly.entity_id
_entity_poly.type
_entity_poly.pdbx_seq_one_letter_code
_entity_poly.pdbx_strand_id
1 'polypeptide(L)'
;MTTVPTPEALQRRVQQSLSDEQVAQFQRDGAVCIRQLLSAEEVALLQSGIDANLAAPSPRAKIASRPDDPGRFFEDFCNWQDIPQFGLFVRETPLALAAQRLMQSRSV
;
A
#
# COMPACT_ATOMS: atom_id res chain seq x y z
N MET A 1 -22.01 4.53 2.98
CA MET A 1 -21.57 4.08 1.64
C MET A 1 -20.32 4.88 1.31
N THR A 2 -19.15 4.26 1.35
CA THR A 2 -17.90 4.91 0.95
C THR A 2 -17.88 4.96 -0.58
N THR A 3 -17.90 6.16 -1.15
CA THR A 3 -17.87 6.33 -2.61
C THR A 3 -16.49 5.93 -3.12
N VAL A 4 -16.42 4.97 -4.05
CA VAL A 4 -15.17 4.60 -4.73
C VAL A 4 -14.66 5.83 -5.49
N PRO A 5 -13.41 6.28 -5.27
CA PRO A 5 -12.87 7.46 -5.95
C PRO A 5 -12.75 7.21 -7.46
N THR A 6 -13.04 8.22 -8.27
CA THR A 6 -12.91 8.10 -9.73
C THR A 6 -11.42 8.06 -10.15
N PRO A 7 -11.10 7.45 -11.30
CA PRO A 7 -9.72 7.45 -11.83
C PRO A 7 -9.11 8.85 -11.94
N GLU A 8 -9.90 9.85 -12.33
CA GLU A 8 -9.43 11.24 -12.47
C GLU A 8 -9.08 11.87 -11.12
N ALA A 9 -9.86 11.56 -10.07
CA ALA A 9 -9.57 12.03 -8.72
C ALA A 9 -8.27 11.42 -8.19
N LEU A 10 -8.07 10.12 -8.42
CA LEU A 10 -6.82 9.42 -8.07
C LEU A 10 -5.62 10.00 -8.83
N GLN A 11 -5.75 10.22 -10.14
CA GLN A 11 -4.71 10.81 -10.97
C GLN A 11 -4.30 12.20 -10.49
N ARG A 12 -5.27 13.06 -10.15
CA ARG A 12 -5.02 14.41 -9.62
C ARG A 12 -4.23 14.35 -8.32
N ARG A 13 -4.57 13.43 -7.42
CA ARG A 13 -3.87 13.24 -6.15
C ARG A 13 -2.41 12.81 -6.35
N VAL A 14 -2.14 11.93 -7.31
CA VAL A 14 -0.76 11.58 -7.71
C VAL A 14 -0.03 12.80 -8.27
N GLN A 15 -0.67 13.59 -9.14
CA GLN A 15 -0.06 14.81 -9.68
C GLN A 15 0.30 15.84 -8.61
N GLN A 16 -0.53 15.96 -7.57
CA GLN A 16 -0.29 16.88 -6.45
C GLN A 16 0.78 16.39 -5.48
N SER A 17 0.94 15.07 -5.31
CA SER A 17 1.80 14.49 -4.27
C SER A 17 3.16 13.99 -4.77
N LEU A 18 3.27 13.75 -6.09
CA LEU A 18 4.47 13.21 -6.73
C LEU A 18 4.96 14.18 -7.81
N SER A 19 6.13 14.77 -7.57
CA SER A 19 6.81 15.68 -8.50
C SER A 19 7.71 14.92 -9.49
N ASP A 20 8.08 15.59 -10.58
CA ASP A 20 9.01 15.03 -11.56
C ASP A 20 10.42 14.83 -10.98
N GLU A 21 10.83 15.68 -10.04
CA GLU A 21 12.09 15.50 -9.29
C GLU A 21 12.06 14.23 -8.44
N GLN A 22 10.94 13.93 -7.78
CA GLN A 22 10.79 12.66 -7.05
C GLN A 22 10.78 11.44 -7.98
N VAL A 23 10.23 11.55 -9.19
CA VAL A 23 10.34 10.49 -10.20
C VAL A 23 11.81 10.30 -10.60
N ALA A 24 12.54 11.37 -10.86
CA ALA A 24 13.97 11.31 -11.17
C ALA A 24 14.79 10.72 -10.01
N GLN A 25 14.47 11.07 -8.76
CA GLN A 25 15.07 10.48 -7.56
C GLN A 25 14.83 8.97 -7.50
N PHE A 26 13.59 8.52 -7.70
CA PHE A 26 13.29 7.09 -7.73
C PHE A 26 14.08 6.34 -8.82
N GLN A 27 14.20 6.91 -10.02
CA GLN A 27 14.95 6.31 -11.12
C GLN A 27 16.46 6.18 -10.83
N ARG A 28 17.05 7.14 -10.10
CA ARG A 28 18.47 7.11 -9.73
C ARG A 28 18.75 6.26 -8.49
N ASP A 29 17.90 6.40 -7.47
CA ASP A 29 18.17 5.92 -6.11
C ASP A 29 17.42 4.62 -5.80
N GLY A 30 16.45 4.23 -6.63
CA GLY A 30 15.61 3.04 -6.47
C GLY A 30 14.48 3.17 -5.44
N ALA A 31 14.40 4.30 -4.72
CA ALA A 31 13.35 4.57 -3.74
C ALA A 31 13.10 6.08 -3.58
N VAL A 32 11.87 6.46 -3.22
CA VAL A 32 11.52 7.86 -2.90
C VAL A 32 10.41 7.93 -1.86
N CYS A 33 10.39 8.98 -1.04
CA CYS A 33 9.31 9.25 -0.09
C CYS A 33 8.24 10.14 -0.72
N ILE A 34 7.00 9.64 -0.80
CA ILE A 34 5.82 10.41 -1.19
C ILE A 34 5.01 10.69 0.06
N ARG A 35 4.87 11.96 0.43
CA ARG A 35 4.12 12.37 1.63
C ARG A 35 2.68 12.67 1.27
N GLN A 36 1.76 12.32 2.17
CA GLN A 36 0.33 12.66 2.08
C GLN A 36 -0.39 12.11 0.83
N LEU A 37 0.11 11.02 0.24
CA LEU A 37 -0.53 10.36 -0.90
C LEU A 37 -1.85 9.67 -0.51
N LEU A 38 -1.89 9.07 0.68
CA LEU A 38 -3.02 8.32 1.22
C LEU A 38 -3.82 9.17 2.19
N SER A 39 -5.14 9.01 2.19
CA SER A 39 -6.03 9.67 3.16
C SER A 39 -6.01 8.95 4.51
N ALA A 40 -6.55 9.59 5.55
CA ALA A 40 -6.69 8.98 6.87
C ALA A 40 -7.58 7.73 6.82
N GLU A 41 -8.63 7.74 6.00
CA GLU A 41 -9.55 6.61 5.83
C GLU A 41 -8.86 5.42 5.13
N GLU A 42 -8.03 5.68 4.12
CA GLU A 42 -7.26 4.62 3.44
C GLU A 42 -6.22 4.00 4.37
N VAL A 43 -5.58 4.80 5.23
CA VAL A 43 -4.67 4.30 6.27
C VAL A 43 -5.43 3.47 7.31
N ALA A 44 -6.60 3.92 7.76
CA ALA A 44 -7.44 3.18 8.69
C ALA A 44 -7.96 1.86 8.10
N LEU A 45 -8.28 1.85 6.80
CA LEU A 45 -8.64 0.63 6.07
C LEU A 45 -7.50 -0.40 6.13
N LEU A 46 -6.27 0.03 5.83
CA LEU A 46 -5.09 -0.86 5.87
C LEU A 46 -4.82 -1.38 7.28
N GLN A 47 -4.93 -0.51 8.30
CA GLN A 47 -4.82 -0.91 9.71
C GLN A 47 -5.83 -2.00 10.07
N SER A 48 -7.10 -1.83 9.70
CA SER A 48 -8.13 -2.84 9.96
C SER A 48 -7.89 -4.17 9.22
N GLY A 49 -7.24 -4.12 8.05
CA GLY A 49 -6.80 -5.32 7.33
C GLY A 49 -5.65 -6.06 8.04
N ILE A 50 -4.71 -5.31 8.62
CA ILE A 50 -3.62 -5.87 9.43
C ILE A 50 -4.19 -6.54 10.68
N ASP A 51 -5.12 -5.90 11.38
CA ASP A 51 -5.77 -6.47 12.58
C ASP A 51 -6.51 -7.77 12.24
N ALA A 52 -7.25 -7.79 11.13
CA ALA A 52 -7.92 -9.00 10.65
C ALA A 52 -6.93 -10.14 10.34
N ASN A 53 -5.80 -9.81 9.70
CA ASN A 53 -4.74 -10.78 9.40
C ASN A 53 -4.12 -11.37 10.68
N LEU A 54 -3.86 -10.51 11.67
CA LEU A 54 -3.28 -10.94 12.95
C LEU A 54 -4.25 -11.79 13.77
N ALA A 55 -5.56 -11.51 13.69
CA ALA A 55 -6.60 -12.25 14.39
C ALA A 55 -6.88 -13.63 13.77
N ALA A 56 -6.76 -13.75 12.44
CA ALA A 56 -6.94 -15.00 11.71
C ALA A 56 -5.86 -15.18 10.62
N PRO A 57 -4.62 -15.53 11.03
CA PRO A 57 -3.52 -15.70 10.08
C PRO A 57 -3.78 -16.82 9.08
N SER A 58 -3.23 -16.67 7.88
CA SER A 58 -3.31 -17.69 6.83
C SER A 58 -2.43 -18.91 7.19
N PRO A 59 -2.61 -20.06 6.50
CA PRO A 59 -1.71 -21.21 6.63
C PRO A 59 -0.24 -20.92 6.29
N ARG A 60 0.04 -19.80 5.62
CA ARG A 60 1.39 -19.36 5.24
C ARG A 60 2.04 -18.45 6.29
N ALA A 61 1.32 -18.09 7.35
CA ALA A 61 1.82 -17.21 8.38
C ALA A 61 3.04 -17.77 9.09
N LYS A 62 4.00 -16.89 9.40
CA LYS A 62 5.22 -17.21 10.14
C LYS A 62 5.45 -16.17 11.23
N ILE A 63 6.04 -16.63 12.33
CA ILE A 63 6.70 -15.76 13.30
C ILE A 63 8.19 -15.99 13.14
N ALA A 64 8.87 -14.99 12.59
CA ALA A 64 10.31 -15.02 12.33
C ALA A 64 11.14 -14.64 13.56
N SER A 65 10.52 -13.98 14.55
CA SER A 65 11.14 -13.68 15.84
C SER A 65 11.11 -14.88 16.78
N ARG A 66 12.09 -14.96 17.68
CA ARG A 66 12.08 -15.91 18.79
C ARG A 66 11.13 -15.45 19.90
N PRO A 67 10.69 -16.37 20.78
CA PRO A 67 9.84 -15.99 21.92
C PRO A 67 10.48 -15.00 22.90
N ASP A 68 11.81 -14.95 22.96
CA ASP A 68 12.59 -14.08 23.85
C ASP A 68 13.10 -12.80 23.18
N ASP A 69 12.80 -12.58 21.89
CA ASP A 69 13.12 -11.32 21.23
C ASP A 69 12.27 -10.16 21.79
N PRO A 70 12.79 -8.93 21.84
CA PRO A 70 12.07 -7.77 22.41
C PRO A 70 10.86 -7.32 21.56
N GLY A 71 10.63 -7.94 20.40
CA GLY A 71 9.55 -7.62 19.48
C GLY A 71 9.08 -8.84 18.70
N ARG A 72 7.90 -8.72 18.09
CA ARG A 72 7.29 -9.79 17.30
C ARG A 72 7.42 -9.48 15.81
N PHE A 73 8.15 -10.33 15.08
CA PHE A 73 8.21 -10.27 13.63
C PHE A 73 7.25 -11.29 13.03
N PHE A 74 6.09 -10.80 12.58
CA PHE A 74 5.06 -11.59 11.92
C PHE A 74 5.07 -11.31 10.42
N GLU A 75 5.00 -12.38 9.64
CA GLU A 75 4.89 -12.32 8.18
C GLU A 75 3.76 -13.23 7.73
N ASP A 76 2.97 -12.76 6.78
CA ASP A 76 1.96 -13.60 6.14
C ASP A 76 1.73 -13.15 4.70
N PHE A 77 2.04 -14.05 3.76
CA PHE A 77 2.21 -13.71 2.35
C PHE A 77 0.96 -14.02 1.53
N CYS A 78 0.78 -13.25 0.45
CA CYS A 78 -0.27 -13.46 -0.56
C CYS A 78 -1.70 -13.42 -0.01
N ASN A 79 -1.96 -12.56 0.97
CA ASN A 79 -3.28 -12.45 1.62
C ASN A 79 -4.20 -11.38 0.99
N TRP A 80 -3.73 -10.60 0.02
CA TRP A 80 -4.52 -9.47 -0.51
C TRP A 80 -5.78 -9.93 -1.27
N GLN A 81 -5.81 -11.19 -1.74
CA GLN A 81 -6.99 -11.80 -2.33
C GLN A 81 -8.02 -12.24 -1.28
N ASP A 82 -7.55 -12.65 -0.10
CA ASP A 82 -8.38 -13.27 0.95
C ASP A 82 -8.82 -12.26 2.01
N ILE A 83 -8.08 -11.17 2.19
CA ILE A 83 -8.37 -10.08 3.11
C ILE A 83 -8.95 -8.90 2.32
N PRO A 84 -10.28 -8.65 2.41
CA PRO A 84 -10.96 -7.67 1.57
C PRO A 84 -10.35 -6.26 1.65
N GLN A 85 -9.89 -5.86 2.83
CA GLN A 85 -9.27 -4.56 3.08
C GLN A 85 -8.03 -4.34 2.24
N PHE A 86 -7.16 -5.36 2.13
CA PHE A 86 -5.96 -5.30 1.30
C PHE A 86 -6.33 -5.23 -0.18
N GLY A 87 -7.32 -6.03 -0.61
CA GLY A 87 -7.80 -5.99 -1.99
C GLY A 87 -8.40 -4.65 -2.39
N LEU A 88 -9.23 -4.06 -1.53
CA LEU A 88 -9.77 -2.71 -1.72
C LEU A 88 -8.64 -1.67 -1.74
N PHE A 89 -7.72 -1.73 -0.79
CA PHE A 89 -6.60 -0.79 -0.71
C PHE A 89 -5.70 -0.83 -1.94
N VAL A 90 -5.42 -2.01 -2.52
CA VAL A 90 -4.62 -2.11 -3.74
C VAL A 90 -5.37 -1.59 -4.98
N ARG A 91 -6.69 -1.80 -5.06
CA ARG A 91 -7.50 -1.48 -6.25
C ARG A 91 -8.07 -0.06 -6.27
N GLU A 92 -8.39 0.51 -5.11
CA GLU A 92 -9.20 1.73 -5.01
C GLU A 92 -8.42 2.94 -4.48
N THR A 93 -7.10 2.83 -4.35
CA THR A 93 -6.21 3.91 -3.90
C THR A 93 -5.30 4.38 -5.05
N PRO A 94 -4.51 5.45 -4.89
CA PRO A 94 -3.70 6.00 -5.99
C PRO A 94 -2.39 5.22 -6.19
N LEU A 95 -2.16 4.12 -5.47
CA LEU A 95 -0.87 3.41 -5.46
C LEU A 95 -0.48 2.86 -6.83
N ALA A 96 -1.43 2.27 -7.57
CA ALA A 96 -1.17 1.76 -8.91
C ALA A 96 -0.71 2.87 -9.87
N LEU A 97 -1.35 4.05 -9.82
CA LEU A 97 -0.99 5.20 -10.63
C LEU A 97 0.34 5.83 -10.19
N ALA A 98 0.60 5.88 -8.88
CA ALA A 98 1.89 6.34 -8.36
C ALA A 98 3.03 5.41 -8.81
N ALA A 99 2.84 4.08 -8.73
CA ALA A 99 3.81 3.10 -9.20
C ALA A 99 4.05 3.21 -10.71
N GLN A 100 2.99 3.32 -11.52
CA GLN A 100 3.10 3.54 -12.97
C GLN A 100 3.93 4.78 -13.29
N ARG A 101 3.68 5.90 -12.61
CA ARG A 101 4.41 7.15 -12.81
C ARG A 101 5.87 7.05 -12.38
N LEU A 102 6.14 6.48 -11.20
CA LEU A 102 7.50 6.27 -10.71
C LEU A 102 8.31 5.38 -11.64
N MET A 103 7.71 4.29 -12.13
CA MET A 103 8.35 3.31 -13.01
C MET A 103 8.38 3.73 -14.47
N GLN A 104 7.72 4.86 -14.83
CA GLN A 104 7.53 5.32 -16.20
C GLN A 104 6.98 4.23 -17.13
N SER A 105 6.06 3.40 -16.61
CA SER A 105 5.50 2.27 -17.34
C SER A 105 4.18 2.63 -18.01
N ARG A 106 3.74 1.78 -18.96
CA ARG A 106 2.41 1.90 -19.59
C ARG A 106 1.30 1.34 -18.70
N SER A 107 1.61 0.37 -17.84
CA SER A 107 0.67 -0.31 -16.94
C SER A 107 1.43 -0.90 -15.74
N VAL A 108 0.68 -1.35 -14.73
CA VAL A 108 1.16 -2.15 -13.59
C VAL A 108 0.40 -3.46 -13.53
#